data_AF-A0A2V9WRP9-F1
#
_entry.id   AF-A0A2V9WRP9-F1
#
_cell.length_a   1.000
_cell.length_b   1.000
_cell.length_c   1.000
_cell.angle_alpha   90.00
_cell.angle_beta   90.00
_cell.angle_gamma   90.00
#
_symmetry.space_group_name_H-M   'P 1'
#
loop_
_entity.id
_entity.type
_entity.pdbx_description
1 polymer ?
#
loop_
_entity_poly.entity_id
_entity_poly.type
_entity_poly.pdbx_seq_one_letter_code
_entity_poly.pdbx_strand_id
1 'polypeptide(L)'
;MCPTSTSGCACSMSGPTAKPELVEPGKVYRLELNRLLTSNLFRKGHRIRVQVSGAFMPHFSRNLQTGKSEVITSAMQVGHIRIHDDAGHVSRIVLPVIPAGTAVAK
;
A
#
# COMPACT_ATOMS: atom_id res chain seq x y z
N MET A 1 -18.09 -16.59 -27.57
CA MET A 1 -18.27 -15.16 -27.27
C MET A 1 -19.37 -15.02 -26.23
N CYS A 2 -19.01 -14.66 -25.01
CA CYS A 2 -19.91 -14.04 -24.04
C CYS A 2 -19.01 -13.23 -23.07
N PRO A 3 -19.22 -11.91 -22.94
CA PRO A 3 -18.26 -11.02 -22.30
C PRO A 3 -18.61 -10.82 -20.83
N THR A 4 -17.67 -11.11 -19.93
CA THR A 4 -17.66 -10.51 -18.60
C THR A 4 -16.27 -9.97 -18.35
N SER A 5 -16.13 -8.69 -18.67
CA SER A 5 -15.04 -7.83 -18.22
C SER A 5 -15.08 -7.78 -16.70
N THR A 6 -14.29 -8.61 -16.04
CA THR A 6 -13.99 -8.46 -14.61
C THR A 6 -12.52 -8.07 -14.49
N SER A 7 -12.21 -6.85 -14.92
CA SER A 7 -10.89 -6.25 -14.82
C SER A 7 -10.60 -5.84 -13.37
N GLY A 8 -10.60 -6.78 -12.43
CA GLY A 8 -10.23 -6.51 -11.04
C GLY A 8 -8.72 -6.61 -10.86
N CYS A 9 -8.08 -5.62 -10.25
CA CYS A 9 -6.72 -5.80 -9.76
C CYS A 9 -6.75 -6.72 -8.54
N ALA A 10 -5.75 -7.59 -8.40
CA ALA A 10 -5.56 -8.30 -7.14
C ALA A 10 -4.96 -7.31 -6.13
N CYS A 11 -5.68 -7.02 -5.05
CA CYS A 11 -5.10 -6.39 -3.87
C CYS A 11 -5.63 -7.19 -2.69
N SER A 12 -4.76 -7.89 -1.95
CA SER A 12 -5.20 -8.59 -0.75
C SER A 12 -5.48 -7.55 0.33
N MET A 13 -6.75 -7.18 0.48
CA MET A 13 -7.22 -6.14 1.38
C MET A 13 -7.31 -6.60 2.84
N SER A 14 -7.08 -7.88 3.10
CA SER A 14 -7.35 -8.54 4.37
C SER A 14 -6.08 -9.14 4.98
N GLY A 15 -6.12 -9.36 6.30
CA GLY A 15 -4.96 -9.82 7.09
C GLY A 15 -4.35 -11.14 6.59
N PRO A 16 -3.17 -11.54 7.11
CA PRO A 16 -2.37 -12.65 6.58
C PRO A 16 -3.06 -14.03 6.56
N THR A 17 -4.20 -14.19 7.24
CA THR A 17 -5.00 -15.42 7.29
C THR A 17 -6.27 -15.36 6.45
N ALA A 18 -6.60 -14.20 5.88
CA ALA A 18 -7.82 -14.02 5.11
C ALA A 18 -7.62 -14.42 3.65
N LYS A 19 -8.68 -14.93 3.03
CA LYS A 19 -8.67 -15.29 1.62
C LYS A 19 -8.46 -14.02 0.77
N PRO A 20 -7.58 -14.05 -0.23
CA PRO A 20 -7.41 -12.92 -1.15
C PRO A 20 -8.71 -12.66 -1.91
N GLU A 21 -9.09 -11.38 -2.02
CA GLU A 21 -10.23 -10.93 -2.80
C GLU A 21 -9.77 -9.93 -3.86
N LEU A 22 -10.52 -9.84 -4.96
CA LEU A 22 -10.27 -8.84 -5.99
C LEU A 22 -10.85 -7.49 -5.56
N VAL A 23 -10.17 -6.40 -5.93
CA VAL A 23 -10.76 -5.07 -5.78
C VAL A 23 -11.64 -4.74 -6.97
N GLU A 24 -12.72 -4.01 -6.70
CA GLU A 24 -13.64 -3.48 -7.71
C GLU A 24 -13.04 -2.22 -8.33
N PRO A 25 -12.95 -2.13 -9.67
CA PRO A 25 -12.47 -0.92 -10.34
C PRO A 25 -13.26 0.32 -9.98
N GLY A 26 -12.57 1.41 -9.67
CA GLY A 26 -13.17 2.72 -9.34
C GLY A 26 -13.71 2.83 -7.91
N LYS A 27 -13.83 1.73 -7.16
CA LYS A 27 -14.17 1.77 -5.74
C LYS A 27 -12.97 2.22 -4.93
N VAL A 28 -13.20 3.17 -4.01
CA VAL A 28 -12.17 3.67 -3.10
C VAL A 28 -12.05 2.71 -1.92
N TYR A 29 -10.83 2.31 -1.62
CA TYR A 29 -10.52 1.41 -0.50
C TYR A 29 -9.57 2.09 0.49
N ARG A 30 -9.84 1.91 1.78
CA ARG A 30 -8.91 2.30 2.85
C ARG A 30 -7.93 1.15 3.11
N LEU A 31 -6.64 1.46 3.05
CA LEU A 31 -5.55 0.53 3.37
C LEU A 31 -4.95 0.89 4.73
N GLU A 32 -4.76 -0.11 5.59
CA GLU A 32 -4.09 0.06 6.88
C GLU A 32 -2.75 -0.68 6.91
N LEU A 33 -1.66 0.08 6.78
CA LEU A 33 -0.28 -0.44 6.77
C LEU A 33 0.34 -0.29 8.17
N ASN A 34 -0.17 -1.04 9.15
CA ASN A 34 0.11 -0.84 10.58
C ASN A 34 1.30 -1.66 11.15
N ARG A 35 2.03 -2.41 10.31
CA ARG A 35 3.14 -3.29 10.76
C ARG A 35 4.53 -2.75 10.40
N LEU A 36 4.62 -1.48 10.02
CA LEU A 36 5.90 -0.83 9.74
C LEU A 36 6.57 -0.40 11.05
N LEU A 37 7.84 -0.75 11.22
CA LEU A 37 8.63 -0.44 12.42
C LEU A 37 9.86 0.38 12.01
N THR A 38 10.11 1.47 12.72
CA THR A 38 11.31 2.29 12.55
C THR A 38 11.61 3.06 13.83
N SER A 39 12.88 3.41 14.04
CA SER A 39 13.31 4.35 15.08
C SER A 39 14.37 5.24 14.46
N ASN A 40 14.06 6.53 14.34
CA ASN A 40 14.96 7.49 13.70
C ASN A 40 14.84 8.88 14.31
N LEU A 41 15.98 9.56 14.46
CA LEU A 41 16.06 10.96 14.86
C LEU A 41 16.20 11.85 13.62
N PHE A 42 15.18 12.62 13.31
CA PHE A 42 15.24 13.64 12.26
C PHE A 42 15.86 14.92 12.85
N ARG A 43 17.12 15.20 12.49
CA ARG A 43 17.83 16.40 12.95
C ARG A 43 17.39 17.65 12.19
N LYS A 44 17.79 18.81 12.69
CA LYS A 44 17.62 20.09 11.98
C LYS A 44 18.14 19.98 10.54
N GLY A 45 17.33 20.41 9.58
CA GLY A 45 17.63 20.32 8.15
C GLY A 45 17.18 19.02 7.48
N HIS A 46 16.83 17.98 8.24
CA HIS A 46 16.25 16.77 7.68
C HIS A 46 14.79 17.00 7.28
N ARG A 47 14.28 16.17 6.37
CA ARG A 47 12.88 16.16 5.95
C ARG A 47 12.34 14.74 6.00
N ILE A 48 11.07 14.62 6.35
CA ILE A 48 10.34 13.37 6.20
C ILE A 48 9.78 13.37 4.78
N ARG A 49 10.08 12.31 4.03
CA ARG A 49 9.53 12.08 2.69
C ARG A 49 8.80 10.76 2.68
N VAL A 50 7.66 10.76 2.01
CA VAL A 50 6.82 9.60 1.81
C VAL A 50 6.84 9.28 0.33
N GLN A 51 7.04 8.00 0.00
CA GLN A 51 6.92 7.51 -1.36
C GLN A 51 5.92 6.37 -1.38
N VAL A 52 4.95 6.46 -2.27
CA VAL A 52 3.98 5.41 -2.54
C VAL A 52 4.19 4.93 -3.96
N SER A 53 4.23 3.62 -4.15
CA SER A 53 4.43 2.98 -5.45
C SER A 53 3.54 1.75 -5.54
N GLY A 54 3.05 1.45 -6.74
CA GLY A 54 2.32 0.22 -7.04
C GLY A 54 3.22 -1.00 -7.22
N ALA A 55 4.54 -0.83 -7.14
CA ALA A 55 5.52 -1.90 -7.33
C ALA A 55 6.80 -1.64 -6.52
N PHE A 56 7.48 -2.73 -6.14
CA PHE A 56 8.79 -2.70 -5.49
C PHE A 56 9.68 -3.85 -6.01
N MET A 57 9.84 -3.92 -7.33
CA MET A 57 10.75 -4.84 -8.01
C MET A 57 12.20 -4.33 -7.85
N PRO A 58 13.20 -5.18 -7.57
CA PRO A 58 13.16 -6.65 -7.56
C PRO A 58 12.87 -7.32 -6.21
N HIS A 59 12.60 -6.54 -5.16
CA HIS A 59 12.34 -7.09 -3.83
C HIS A 59 11.05 -7.93 -3.75
N PHE A 60 10.02 -7.54 -4.51
CA PHE A 60 8.78 -8.29 -4.65
C PHE A 60 8.46 -8.58 -6.12
N SER A 61 7.77 -9.68 -6.34
CA SER A 61 7.21 -10.04 -7.64
C SER A 61 6.18 -9.00 -8.11
N ARG A 62 5.91 -8.99 -9.42
CA ARG A 62 5.03 -7.97 -10.02
C ARG A 62 3.58 -8.38 -9.84
N ASN A 63 2.80 -7.50 -9.23
CA ASN A 63 1.35 -7.60 -9.38
C ASN A 63 0.96 -7.34 -10.85
N LEU A 64 0.46 -8.36 -11.53
CA LEU A 64 0.07 -8.31 -12.95
C LEU A 64 -1.10 -7.36 -13.24
N GLN A 65 -1.78 -6.87 -12.20
CA GLN A 65 -2.98 -6.03 -12.25
C GLN A 65 -4.19 -6.69 -12.93
N THR A 66 -4.14 -7.97 -13.31
CA THR A 66 -5.24 -8.71 -13.98
C THR A 66 -6.11 -9.54 -13.04
N GLY A 67 -5.75 -9.62 -11.76
CA GLY A 67 -6.38 -10.52 -10.78
C GLY A 67 -5.90 -11.98 -10.88
N LYS A 68 -5.15 -12.34 -11.93
CA LYS A 68 -4.61 -13.69 -12.12
C LYS A 68 -3.31 -13.88 -11.34
N SER A 69 -3.05 -15.13 -10.95
CA SER A 69 -1.77 -15.51 -10.33
C SER A 69 -0.62 -15.42 -11.33
N GLU A 70 0.47 -14.79 -10.90
CA GLU A 70 1.74 -14.71 -11.65
C GLU A 70 2.44 -16.06 -11.84
N VAL A 71 2.05 -17.08 -11.07
CA VAL A 71 2.53 -18.46 -11.25
C VAL A 71 1.93 -19.09 -12.51
N ILE A 72 0.75 -18.62 -12.95
CA ILE A 72 -0.03 -19.24 -14.03
C ILE A 72 0.10 -18.46 -15.34
N THR A 73 0.37 -17.16 -15.29
CA THR A 73 0.43 -16.32 -16.49
C THR A 73 1.41 -15.16 -16.33
N SER A 74 1.92 -14.70 -17.47
CA SER A 74 2.73 -13.47 -17.58
C SER A 74 1.97 -12.30 -18.19
N ALA A 75 0.68 -12.49 -18.54
CA ALA A 75 -0.14 -11.44 -19.12
C ALA A 75 -0.42 -10.34 -18.08
N MET A 76 0.00 -9.12 -18.41
CA MET A 76 -0.14 -7.93 -17.56
C MET A 76 -1.08 -6.93 -18.20
N GLN A 77 -1.66 -6.07 -17.37
CA GLN A 77 -2.34 -4.85 -17.82
C GLN A 77 -1.85 -3.64 -17.03
N VAL A 78 -2.04 -2.45 -17.59
CA VAL A 78 -1.69 -1.20 -16.89
C VAL A 78 -2.72 -0.96 -15.78
N GLY A 79 -2.24 -0.84 -14.53
CA GLY A 79 -3.06 -0.42 -13.39
C GLY A 79 -2.92 1.07 -13.15
N HIS A 80 -4.04 1.79 -13.10
CA HIS A 80 -4.08 3.20 -12.70
C HIS A 80 -4.37 3.31 -11.20
N ILE A 81 -3.37 3.71 -10.43
CA ILE A 81 -3.49 3.87 -8.97
C ILE A 81 -3.70 5.35 -8.65
N ARG A 82 -4.74 5.65 -7.87
CA ARG A 82 -5.03 6.99 -7.37
C ARG A 82 -4.98 6.98 -5.84
N ILE A 83 -4.23 7.92 -5.28
CA ILE A 83 -4.23 8.19 -3.85
C ILE A 83 -5.20 9.34 -3.62
N HIS A 84 -6.15 9.15 -2.71
CA HIS A 84 -7.11 10.18 -2.33
C HIS A 84 -6.66 10.84 -1.03
N ASP A 85 -6.67 12.18 -0.99
CA ASP A 85 -6.27 12.99 0.17
C ASP A 85 -7.24 14.17 0.41
N ASP A 86 -8.47 14.05 -0.10
CA ASP A 86 -9.54 15.02 0.12
C ASP A 86 -10.16 14.93 1.54
N ALA A 87 -11.02 15.87 1.89
CA ALA A 87 -11.66 15.95 3.21
C ALA A 87 -12.48 14.70 3.57
N GLY A 88 -13.01 13.97 2.59
CA GLY A 88 -13.70 12.69 2.79
C GLY A 88 -12.77 11.48 2.87
N HIS A 89 -11.54 11.60 2.37
CA HIS A 89 -10.56 10.52 2.24
C HIS A 89 -9.15 10.97 2.66
N VAL A 90 -8.95 11.15 3.95
CA VAL A 90 -7.68 11.65 4.49
C VAL A 90 -6.62 10.54 4.54
N SER A 91 -5.93 10.30 3.42
CA SER A 91 -4.70 9.48 3.42
C SER A 91 -3.63 10.15 4.28
N ARG A 92 -3.06 9.40 5.23
CA ARG A 92 -2.10 9.95 6.19
C ARG A 92 -1.09 8.93 6.67
N ILE A 93 0.03 9.44 7.17
CA ILE A 93 0.97 8.66 7.99
C ILE A 93 0.86 9.13 9.43
N VAL A 94 0.79 8.17 10.33
CA VAL A 94 0.80 8.41 11.78
C VAL A 94 2.20 8.07 12.29
N LEU A 95 2.94 9.09 12.72
CA LEU A 95 4.28 8.91 13.28
C LEU A 95 4.20 8.92 14.82
N PRO A 96 4.73 7.89 15.51
CA PRO A 96 4.84 7.92 16.95
C PRO A 96 5.99 8.86 17.37
N VAL A 97 5.67 10.13 17.61
CA VAL A 97 6.65 11.13 18.05
C VAL A 97 6.96 10.90 19.53
N ILE A 98 8.22 10.60 19.83
CA ILE A 98 8.71 10.51 21.21
C ILE A 98 9.04 11.94 21.68
N PRO A 99 8.40 12.45 22.75
CA PRO A 99 8.70 13.78 23.27
C PRO A 99 10.16 13.89 23.69
N ALA A 100 10.76 15.06 23.46
CA ALA A 100 12.06 15.39 24.02
C ALA A 100 11.87 15.66 25.53
N GLY A 101 12.01 14.63 26.36
CA GLY A 101 11.87 14.69 27.81
C GLY A 101 12.82 13.69 28.47
N THR A 102 13.81 14.25 29.17
CA THR A 102 14.81 13.66 30.08
C THR A 102 15.23 12.23 29.78
N ALA A 103 16.49 12.05 29.39
CA ALA A 103 17.16 10.75 29.52
C ALA A 103 16.88 10.21 30.93
N VAL A 104 16.12 9.13 31.02
CA VAL A 104 16.09 8.34 32.24
C VAL A 104 17.48 7.75 32.33
N ALA A 105 18.30 8.29 33.23
CA ALA A 105 19.61 7.73 33.54
C ALA A 105 19.39 6.25 33.88
N LYS A 106 20.10 5.37 33.17
CA LYS A 106 20.18 3.97 33.51
C LYS A 106 21.23 3.79 34.61
#